data_AF-A0A1H3SRM9-F1
#
_entry.id   AF-A0A1H3SRM9-F1
#
_cell.length_a   1.000
_cell.length_b   1.000
_cell.length_c   1.000
_cell.angle_alpha   90.00
_cell.angle_beta   90.00
_cell.angle_gamma   90.00
#
_symmetry.space_group_name_H-M   'P 1'
#
loop_
_entity.id
_entity.type
_entity.pdbx_description
1 polymer ?
#
loop_
_entity_poly.entity_id
_entity_poly.type
_entity_poly.pdbx_seq_one_letter_code
_entity_poly.pdbx_strand_id
1 'polypeptide(L)'
;MTERQSKSPKIDAPFPASAASSMFPMVPWAIGAQMPLTMLEGATRIQGEWARFLAERLTKDAEIQHQLFNCTSPTDAQQIGANFVHDIVSDYLTETARITAMGSQVSQGAGLDV
;
A
#
# COMPACT_ATOMS: atom_id res chain seq x y z
N MET A 1 -4.31 -63.05 -23.53
CA MET A 1 -3.04 -62.64 -24.17
C MET A 1 -3.43 -62.10 -25.54
N THR A 2 -3.29 -60.83 -25.87
CA THR A 2 -2.05 -60.03 -25.86
C THR A 2 -2.36 -58.54 -25.73
N GLU A 3 -1.52 -57.82 -24.98
CA GLU A 3 -1.52 -56.36 -24.77
C GLU A 3 -1.58 -55.55 -26.07
N ARG A 4 -2.36 -54.46 -26.11
CA ARG A 4 -2.08 -53.32 -26.98
C ARG A 4 -1.33 -52.28 -26.19
N GLN A 5 -0.02 -52.23 -26.42
CA GLN A 5 0.88 -51.20 -25.94
C GLN A 5 0.46 -49.83 -26.49
N SER A 6 0.28 -48.89 -25.57
CA SER A 6 0.17 -47.45 -25.80
C SER A 6 1.46 -46.92 -26.41
N LYS A 7 1.36 -46.18 -27.53
CA LYS A 7 2.48 -45.40 -28.05
C LYS A 7 2.01 -43.97 -28.26
N SER A 8 2.26 -43.13 -27.25
CA SER A 8 2.17 -41.67 -27.38
C SER A 8 3.31 -41.17 -28.28
N PRO A 9 3.06 -40.24 -29.22
CA PRO A 9 4.12 -39.64 -30.01
C PRO A 9 4.96 -38.71 -29.13
N LYS A 10 6.28 -38.94 -29.09
CA LYS A 10 7.24 -37.99 -28.56
C LYS A 10 7.26 -36.79 -29.50
N ILE A 11 6.86 -35.62 -29.00
CA ILE A 11 7.09 -34.34 -29.66
C ILE A 11 8.45 -33.85 -29.16
N ASP A 12 9.47 -33.97 -30.01
CA ASP A 12 10.78 -33.39 -29.76
C ASP A 12 10.64 -31.87 -29.86
N ALA A 13 10.73 -31.18 -28.72
CA ALA A 13 10.71 -29.73 -28.65
C ALA A 13 12.06 -29.16 -29.12
N PRO A 14 12.10 -28.27 -30.13
CA PRO A 14 13.33 -27.62 -30.51
C PRO A 14 13.31 -26.16 -30.04
N PHE A 15 13.26 -25.87 -28.74
CA PHE A 15 13.61 -24.53 -28.26
C PHE A 15 14.28 -24.58 -26.87
N PRO A 16 15.50 -24.01 -26.71
CA PRO A 16 16.17 -23.95 -25.42
C PRO A 16 15.41 -23.00 -24.47
N ALA A 17 15.21 -23.46 -23.24
CA ALA A 17 14.53 -22.77 -22.14
C ALA A 17 15.24 -21.50 -21.62
N SER A 18 16.19 -20.94 -22.38
CA SER A 18 16.99 -19.76 -22.00
C SER A 18 16.59 -18.46 -22.69
N ALA A 19 15.54 -18.46 -23.52
CA ALA A 19 15.07 -17.27 -24.23
C ALA A 19 13.71 -16.71 -23.72
N ALA A 20 13.14 -17.31 -22.67
CA ALA A 20 11.82 -16.89 -22.15
C ALA A 20 11.86 -15.60 -21.31
N SER A 21 13.04 -15.12 -20.93
CA SER A 21 13.18 -13.94 -20.05
C SER A 21 13.15 -12.60 -20.79
N SER A 22 13.09 -12.58 -22.12
CA SER A 22 13.36 -11.37 -22.92
C SER A 22 12.18 -10.88 -23.77
N MET A 23 10.99 -11.50 -23.70
CA MET A 23 9.85 -11.17 -24.59
C MET A 23 8.69 -10.42 -23.90
N PHE A 24 8.98 -9.58 -22.90
CA PHE A 24 7.98 -8.68 -22.31
C PHE A 24 8.18 -7.21 -22.70
N PRO A 25 8.24 -6.88 -24.02
CA PRO A 25 7.54 -5.66 -24.43
C PRO A 25 6.92 -5.71 -25.84
N MET A 26 6.43 -6.86 -26.34
CA MET A 26 5.82 -6.94 -27.69
C MET A 26 4.29 -6.84 -27.73
N VAL A 27 3.72 -6.11 -26.76
CA VAL A 27 2.27 -5.92 -26.70
C VAL A 27 1.96 -4.43 -26.49
N PRO A 28 1.63 -3.69 -27.57
CA PRO A 28 1.41 -2.24 -27.51
C PRO A 28 0.32 -1.81 -26.52
N TRP A 29 -0.70 -2.65 -26.28
CA TRP A 29 -1.74 -2.37 -25.29
C TRP A 29 -1.25 -2.48 -23.84
N ALA A 30 -0.16 -3.21 -23.58
CA ALA A 30 0.40 -3.32 -22.25
C ALA A 30 1.01 -1.99 -21.79
N ILE A 31 1.55 -1.17 -22.72
CA ILE A 31 2.08 0.17 -22.42
C ILE A 31 0.96 1.11 -21.95
N GLY A 32 -0.19 1.08 -22.61
CA GLY A 32 -1.36 1.88 -22.22
C GLY A 32 -2.01 1.46 -20.88
N ALA A 33 -1.85 0.19 -20.47
CA ALA A 33 -2.41 -0.35 -19.23
C ALA A 33 -1.54 -0.09 -17.98
N GLN A 34 -0.27 0.28 -18.14
CA GLN A 34 0.66 0.48 -17.03
C GLN A 34 0.28 1.69 -16.16
N MET A 35 -0.10 2.80 -16.78
CA MET A 35 -0.51 4.01 -16.07
C MET A 35 -1.77 3.81 -15.20
N PRO A 36 -2.89 3.24 -15.68
CA PRO A 36 -4.06 3.00 -14.83
C PRO A 36 -3.79 1.97 -13.72
N LEU A 37 -2.93 0.96 -13.96
CA LEU A 37 -2.55 -0.02 -12.94
C LEU A 37 -1.70 0.61 -11.83
N THR A 38 -0.69 1.41 -12.18
CA THR A 38 0.15 2.12 -11.20
C THR A 38 -0.65 3.12 -10.37
N MET A 39 -1.61 3.83 -10.97
CA MET A 39 -2.54 4.69 -10.23
C MET A 39 -3.43 3.90 -9.28
N LEU A 40 -3.96 2.73 -9.70
CA LEU A 40 -4.81 1.88 -8.86
C LEU A 40 -4.02 1.29 -7.67
N GLU A 41 -2.80 0.80 -7.92
CA GLU A 41 -1.88 0.35 -6.86
C GLU A 41 -1.53 1.49 -5.90
N GLY A 42 -1.30 2.68 -6.42
CA GLY A 42 -1.08 3.88 -5.62
C GLY A 42 -2.28 4.22 -4.72
N ALA A 43 -3.49 4.22 -5.29
CA ALA A 43 -4.72 4.51 -4.56
C ALA A 43 -4.97 3.50 -3.42
N THR A 44 -4.74 2.21 -3.67
CA THR A 44 -4.88 1.17 -2.64
C THR A 44 -3.86 1.31 -1.51
N ARG A 45 -2.61 1.70 -1.82
CA ARG A 45 -1.60 2.01 -0.79
C ARG A 45 -1.98 3.23 0.04
N ILE A 46 -2.41 4.31 -0.61
CA ILE A 46 -2.87 5.52 0.09
C ILE A 46 -4.07 5.21 0.99
N GLN A 47 -5.03 4.41 0.50
CA GLN A 47 -6.16 3.95 1.32
C GLN A 47 -5.69 3.12 2.53
N GLY A 48 -4.69 2.25 2.35
CA GLY A 48 -4.08 1.49 3.45
C GLY A 48 -3.48 2.38 4.53
N GLU A 49 -2.75 3.43 4.13
CA GLU A 49 -2.20 4.41 5.09
C GLU A 49 -3.29 5.21 5.81
N TRP A 50 -4.36 5.61 5.11
CA TRP A 50 -5.52 6.23 5.75
C TRP A 50 -6.14 5.33 6.82
N ALA A 51 -6.31 4.04 6.52
CA ALA A 51 -6.84 3.08 7.49
C ALA A 51 -5.89 2.90 8.69
N ARG A 52 -4.57 2.84 8.46
CA ARG A 52 -3.56 2.79 9.51
C ARG A 52 -3.64 4.03 10.41
N PHE A 53 -3.67 5.22 9.82
CA PHE A 53 -3.75 6.49 10.56
C PHE A 53 -5.01 6.56 11.43
N LEU A 54 -6.18 6.18 10.89
CA LEU A 54 -7.42 6.16 11.66
C LEU A 54 -7.37 5.16 12.82
N ALA A 55 -6.80 3.98 12.60
CA ALA A 55 -6.64 2.99 13.67
C ALA A 55 -5.75 3.53 14.80
N GLU A 56 -4.58 4.10 14.47
CA GLU A 56 -3.67 4.72 15.45
C GLU A 56 -4.35 5.86 16.22
N ARG A 57 -5.11 6.73 15.53
CA ARG A 57 -5.81 7.85 16.16
C ARG A 57 -6.88 7.38 17.15
N LEU A 58 -7.65 6.35 16.79
CA LEU A 58 -8.66 5.76 17.66
C LEU A 58 -8.02 5.15 18.92
N THR A 59 -6.86 4.50 18.79
CA THR A 59 -6.11 3.99 19.95
C THR A 59 -5.67 5.13 20.87
N LYS A 60 -5.08 6.20 20.33
CA LYS A 60 -4.67 7.37 21.13
C LYS A 60 -5.87 8.03 21.82
N ASP A 61 -7.01 8.15 21.14
CA ASP A 61 -8.23 8.70 21.73
C ASP A 61 -8.76 7.85 22.88
N ALA A 62 -8.69 6.52 22.78
CA ALA A 62 -9.06 5.63 23.87
C ALA A 62 -8.11 5.78 25.07
N GLU A 63 -6.81 5.92 24.83
CA GLU A 63 -5.82 6.18 25.88
C GLU A 63 -6.06 7.50 26.60
N ILE A 64 -6.40 8.57 25.87
CA ILE A 64 -6.70 9.89 26.45
C ILE A 64 -7.98 9.83 27.29
N GLN A 65 -9.03 9.18 26.79
CA GLN A 65 -10.25 8.99 27.59
C GLN A 65 -9.96 8.22 28.88
N HIS A 66 -9.14 7.16 28.80
CA HIS A 66 -8.72 6.41 29.97
C HIS A 66 -7.92 7.27 30.95
N GLN A 67 -7.03 8.14 30.47
CA GLN A 67 -6.30 9.08 31.32
C GLN A 67 -7.23 10.10 31.98
N LEU A 68 -8.21 10.65 31.24
CA LEU A 68 -9.19 11.60 31.76
C LEU A 68 -10.08 10.97 32.84
N PHE A 69 -10.52 9.73 32.67
CA PHE A 69 -11.33 9.02 33.67
C PHE A 69 -10.57 8.73 34.97
N ASN A 70 -9.25 8.63 34.91
CA ASN A 70 -8.39 8.38 36.07
C ASN A 70 -7.77 9.66 36.66
N CYS A 71 -8.06 10.84 36.11
CA CYS A 71 -7.48 12.07 36.64
C CYS A 71 -8.06 12.41 38.02
N THR A 72 -7.21 12.91 38.92
CA THR A 72 -7.60 13.25 40.30
C THR A 72 -7.67 14.75 40.55
N SER A 73 -7.13 15.57 39.63
CA SER A 73 -7.18 17.02 39.72
C SER A 73 -7.50 17.70 38.38
N PRO A 74 -8.10 18.91 38.41
CA PRO A 74 -8.31 19.71 37.20
C PRO A 74 -7.01 20.07 36.46
N THR A 75 -5.90 20.21 37.18
CA THR A 75 -4.59 20.50 36.59
C THR A 75 -4.08 19.33 35.74
N ASP A 76 -4.29 18.10 36.19
CA ASP A 76 -3.94 16.90 35.41
C ASP A 76 -4.74 16.83 34.11
N ALA A 77 -6.04 17.13 34.19
CA ALA A 77 -6.91 17.19 33.01
C ALA A 77 -6.45 18.28 32.01
N GLN A 78 -6.00 19.45 32.50
CA GLN A 78 -5.44 20.49 31.64
C GLN A 78 -4.16 20.03 30.94
N GLN A 79 -3.28 19.33 31.66
CA GLN A 79 -2.04 18.81 31.08
C GLN A 79 -2.33 17.74 30.00
N ILE A 80 -3.27 16.82 30.26
CA ILE A 80 -3.73 15.83 29.28
C ILE A 80 -4.27 16.54 28.04
N GLY A 81 -5.08 17.58 28.20
CA GLY A 81 -5.63 18.38 27.10
C GLY A 81 -4.56 19.12 26.29
N ALA A 82 -3.55 19.70 26.95
CA ALA A 82 -2.45 20.38 26.27
C ALA A 82 -1.61 19.40 25.42
N ASN A 83 -1.28 18.24 25.99
CA ASN A 83 -0.56 17.18 25.29
C ASN A 83 -1.37 16.67 24.09
N PHE A 84 -2.68 16.46 24.28
CA PHE A 84 -3.58 16.02 23.21
C PHE A 84 -3.58 16.97 22.00
N VAL A 85 -3.69 18.27 22.22
CA VAL A 85 -3.69 19.26 21.12
C VAL A 85 -2.36 19.23 20.37
N HIS A 86 -1.25 19.18 21.10
CA HIS A 86 0.07 19.08 20.49
C HIS A 86 0.20 17.81 19.63
N ASP A 87 -0.21 16.67 20.17
CA ASP A 87 -0.11 15.37 19.51
C ASP A 87 -0.99 15.29 18.26
N ILE A 88 -2.24 15.78 18.32
CA ILE A 88 -3.10 15.84 17.14
C ILE A 88 -2.45 16.65 16.03
N VAL A 89 -1.99 17.87 16.33
CA VAL A 89 -1.41 18.75 15.32
C VAL A 89 -0.19 18.08 14.69
N SER A 90 0.69 17.51 15.50
CA SER A 90 1.87 16.78 15.03
C SER A 90 1.50 15.58 14.15
N ASP A 91 0.54 14.77 14.58
CA ASP A 91 0.10 13.57 13.88
C ASP A 91 -0.48 13.90 12.50
N TYR A 92 -1.37 14.90 12.41
CA TYR A 92 -1.97 15.29 11.13
C TYR A 92 -0.97 15.90 10.16
N LEU A 93 -0.03 16.71 10.65
CA LEU A 93 1.04 17.27 9.81
C LEU A 93 1.94 16.15 9.26
N THR A 94 2.31 15.21 10.12
CA THR A 94 3.13 14.05 9.76
C THR A 94 2.43 13.17 8.72
N GLU A 95 1.15 12.85 8.95
CA GLU A 95 0.39 12.02 8.01
C GLU A 95 0.15 12.73 6.67
N THR A 96 -0.11 14.04 6.70
CA THR A 96 -0.24 14.83 5.46
C THR A 96 1.04 14.76 4.64
N ALA A 97 2.21 14.98 5.27
CA ALA A 97 3.50 14.87 4.60
C ALA A 97 3.72 13.48 4.00
N ARG A 98 3.32 12.43 4.71
CA ARG A 98 3.39 11.03 4.25
C ARG A 98 2.52 10.80 3.01
N ILE A 99 1.27 11.22 3.05
CA ILE A 99 0.32 11.08 1.92
C ILE A 99 0.81 11.86 0.71
N THR A 100 1.30 13.09 0.89
CA THR A 100 1.89 13.89 -0.19
C THR A 100 3.09 13.18 -0.82
N ALA A 101 3.98 12.61 -0.01
CA ALA A 101 5.13 11.86 -0.51
C ALA A 101 4.71 10.62 -1.32
N MET A 102 3.71 9.87 -0.84
CA MET A 102 3.15 8.75 -1.60
C MET A 102 2.51 9.19 -2.92
N GLY A 103 1.74 10.28 -2.90
CA GLY A 103 1.12 10.82 -4.11
C GLY A 103 2.15 11.19 -5.17
N SER A 104 3.26 11.83 -4.76
CA SER A 104 4.37 12.15 -5.65
C SER A 104 5.02 10.89 -6.25
N GLN A 105 5.23 9.85 -5.43
CA GLN A 105 5.77 8.56 -5.92
C GLN A 105 4.84 7.87 -6.93
N VAL A 106 3.53 7.92 -6.70
CA VAL A 106 2.52 7.36 -7.62
C VAL A 106 2.51 8.14 -8.94
N SER A 107 2.59 9.47 -8.88
CA SER A 107 2.66 10.33 -10.07
C SER A 107 3.89 10.03 -10.93
N GLN A 108 5.07 9.97 -10.29
CA GLN A 108 6.33 9.62 -10.96
C GLN A 108 6.27 8.20 -11.55
N GLY A 109 5.73 7.23 -10.81
CA GLY A 109 5.57 5.85 -11.29
C GLY A 109 4.59 5.71 -12.46
N ALA A 110 3.62 6.62 -12.56
CA ALA A 110 2.65 6.68 -13.65
C ALA A 110 3.16 7.45 -14.88
N GLY A 111 4.38 8.01 -14.84
CA GLY A 111 4.93 8.87 -15.89
C GLY A 111 4.26 10.25 -15.98
N LEU A 112 3.61 10.67 -14.88
CA LEU A 112 3.03 11.99 -14.71
C LEU A 112 4.05 12.83 -13.93
N ASP A 113 4.93 13.54 -14.66
CA ASP A 113 5.80 14.53 -14.05
C ASP A 113 4.94 15.73 -13.61
N VAL A 114 4.78 15.90 -12.29
CA VAL A 114 4.12 17.04 -11.64
C VAL A 114 5.13 17.79 -10.79
#